data_AF-A0A4Q2TWZ6-F1
#
_entry.id   AF-A0A4Q2TWZ6-F1
#
_cell.length_a   1.000
_cell.length_b   1.000
_cell.length_c   1.000
_cell.angle_alpha   90.00
_cell.angle_beta   90.00
_cell.angle_gamma   90.00
#
_symmetry.space_group_name_H-M   'P 1'
#
loop_
_entity.id
_entity.type
_entity.pdbx_description
1 polymer ?
#
loop_
_entity_poly.entity_id
_entity_poly.type
_entity_poly.pdbx_seq_one_letter_code
_entity_poly.pdbx_strand_id
1 'polypeptide(L)'
;MTSLGHPILDIPGNMPNIISPRRLVMSRPASEVETARLEARVPVHVYEQMQRAAKLRGMTLTGYLIATAGEDARRAVEEADVLRLTTEDQVRFAKVLIDPPAFNARLARAAKRHADLIARR
;
A
#
# COMPACT_ATOMS: atom_id res chain seq x y z
N MET A 1 10.76 -28.62 -61.00
CA MET A 1 11.20 -27.60 -60.02
C MET A 1 9.98 -26.76 -59.67
N THR A 2 9.66 -26.77 -58.38
CA THR A 2 8.64 -25.96 -57.67
C THR A 2 7.15 -26.25 -57.95
N SER A 3 6.70 -27.43 -57.50
CA SER A 3 5.42 -27.67 -56.78
C SER A 3 5.10 -26.53 -55.81
N LEU A 4 3.90 -26.14 -55.38
CA LEU A 4 2.46 -26.52 -55.42
C LEU A 4 1.78 -25.26 -54.79
N GLY A 5 0.53 -24.87 -54.96
CA GLY A 5 -0.69 -25.51 -55.42
C GLY A 5 -1.82 -24.47 -55.32
N HIS A 6 -2.93 -24.77 -55.99
CA HIS A 6 -4.16 -23.99 -56.01
C HIS A 6 -4.81 -23.85 -54.61
N PRO A 7 -5.63 -22.80 -54.39
CA PRO A 7 -6.29 -22.54 -53.12
C PRO A 7 -7.39 -23.58 -52.85
N ILE A 8 -7.34 -24.22 -51.68
CA ILE A 8 -8.44 -25.06 -51.18
C ILE A 8 -9.16 -24.28 -50.08
N LEU A 9 -10.40 -23.90 -50.37
CA LEU A 9 -11.41 -23.49 -49.39
C LEU A 9 -11.94 -24.75 -48.71
N ASP A 10 -11.89 -24.83 -47.38
CA ASP A 10 -12.70 -25.79 -46.61
C ASP A 10 -14.10 -25.23 -46.34
N ILE A 11 -15.07 -26.15 -46.36
CA ILE A 11 -16.50 -25.92 -46.66
C ILE A 11 -17.38 -25.61 -45.41
N PRO A 12 -16.83 -25.17 -44.27
CA PRO A 12 -17.56 -24.21 -43.45
C PRO A 12 -16.69 -22.99 -43.12
N GLY A 13 -16.98 -21.86 -43.77
CA GLY A 13 -16.20 -20.62 -43.72
C GLY A 13 -15.83 -20.13 -42.31
N ASN A 14 -14.58 -20.34 -41.91
CA ASN A 14 -13.97 -19.71 -40.76
C ASN A 14 -12.56 -19.21 -41.12
N MET A 15 -12.27 -17.92 -40.92
CA MET A 15 -10.96 -17.35 -41.21
C MET A 15 -9.90 -17.82 -40.20
N PRO A 16 -8.63 -17.99 -40.62
CA PRO A 16 -7.54 -18.27 -39.69
C PRO A 16 -7.28 -17.03 -38.83
N ASN A 17 -7.47 -17.18 -37.51
CA ASN A 17 -7.22 -16.13 -36.53
C ASN A 17 -5.73 -15.76 -36.48
N ILE A 18 -5.33 -14.74 -37.24
CA ILE A 18 -4.13 -13.95 -36.98
C ILE A 18 -4.51 -12.93 -35.90
N ILE A 19 -4.60 -13.39 -34.66
CA ILE A 19 -4.64 -12.52 -33.49
C ILE A 19 -3.58 -13.04 -32.53
N SER A 20 -2.41 -12.42 -32.53
CA SER A 20 -1.47 -12.58 -31.42
C SER A 20 -2.15 -12.06 -30.16
N PRO A 21 -2.41 -12.89 -29.12
CA PRO A 21 -2.84 -12.34 -27.86
C PRO A 21 -1.64 -11.60 -27.26
N ARG A 22 -1.74 -10.27 -27.25
CA ARG A 22 -1.09 -9.38 -26.30
C ARG A 22 -1.04 -10.13 -24.97
N ARG A 23 0.18 -10.42 -24.47
CA ARG A 23 0.40 -11.12 -23.19
C ARG A 23 -0.50 -10.47 -22.15
N LEU A 24 -1.63 -11.12 -21.88
CA LEU A 24 -2.51 -10.75 -20.79
C LEU A 24 -1.67 -11.08 -19.57
N VAL A 25 -1.09 -10.05 -18.95
CA VAL A 25 -0.61 -10.18 -17.59
C VAL A 25 -1.85 -10.55 -16.81
N MET A 26 -2.02 -11.85 -16.55
CA MET A 26 -3.12 -12.32 -15.72
C MET A 26 -2.93 -11.61 -14.38
N SER A 27 -3.82 -10.68 -14.07
CA SER A 27 -3.94 -10.13 -12.73
C SER A 27 -4.09 -11.32 -11.79
N ARG A 28 -3.11 -11.50 -10.91
CA ARG A 28 -3.13 -12.51 -9.84
C ARG A 28 -4.54 -12.48 -9.21
N PRO A 29 -5.25 -13.62 -9.11
CA PRO A 29 -6.58 -13.63 -8.51
C PRO A 29 -6.50 -12.96 -7.13
N ALA A 30 -7.50 -12.13 -6.83
CA ALA A 30 -7.54 -11.32 -5.62
C ALA A 30 -7.17 -12.16 -4.38
N SER A 31 -6.01 -11.82 -3.81
CA SER A 31 -5.51 -12.16 -2.49
C SER A 31 -5.80 -13.58 -1.98
N GLU A 32 -4.90 -14.51 -2.28
CA GLU A 32 -4.44 -15.40 -1.22
C GLU A 32 -4.02 -14.49 -0.05
N VAL A 33 -4.67 -14.60 1.11
CA VAL A 33 -4.33 -13.75 2.26
C VAL A 33 -2.89 -14.04 2.62
N GLU A 34 -1.98 -13.13 2.27
CA GLU A 34 -0.56 -13.27 2.60
C GLU A 34 -0.45 -13.22 4.13
N THR A 35 -0.14 -14.37 4.73
CA THR A 35 0.03 -14.49 6.16
C THR A 35 1.51 -14.37 6.51
N ALA A 36 1.82 -13.56 7.52
CA ALA A 36 3.15 -13.45 8.10
C ALA A 36 3.19 -14.17 9.46
N ARG A 37 4.32 -14.81 9.77
CA ARG A 37 4.51 -15.51 11.05
C ARG A 37 5.13 -14.56 12.08
N LEU A 38 4.48 -14.42 13.23
CA LEU A 38 5.03 -13.72 14.38
C LEU A 38 5.76 -14.71 15.28
N GLU A 39 7.09 -14.66 15.30
CA GLU A 39 7.93 -15.48 16.17
C GLU A 39 8.52 -14.63 17.30
N ALA A 40 8.27 -15.02 18.55
CA ALA A 40 8.81 -14.33 19.73
C ALA A 40 9.09 -15.34 20.86
N ARG A 41 10.21 -15.16 21.54
CA ARG A 41 10.50 -15.86 22.80
C ARG A 41 10.06 -14.98 23.95
N VAL A 42 9.21 -15.51 24.81
CA VAL A 42 8.59 -14.75 25.89
C VAL A 42 8.89 -15.43 27.23
N PRO A 43 9.29 -14.69 28.28
CA PRO A 43 9.42 -15.25 29.62
C PRO A 43 8.11 -15.89 30.11
N VAL A 44 8.23 -16.96 30.90
CA VAL A 44 7.07 -17.75 31.37
C VAL A 44 6.05 -16.88 32.12
N HIS A 45 6.50 -15.97 32.99
CA HIS A 45 5.60 -15.10 33.75
C HIS A 45 4.76 -14.19 32.85
N VAL A 46 5.33 -13.68 31.76
CA VAL A 46 4.60 -12.85 30.79
C VAL A 46 3.61 -13.72 30.00
N TYR A 47 4.01 -14.94 29.62
CA TYR A 47 3.10 -15.89 28.97
C TYR A 47 1.87 -16.19 29.83
N GLU A 48 2.05 -16.49 31.12
CA GLU A 48 0.95 -16.77 32.04
C GLU A 48 0.01 -15.57 32.21
N GLN A 49 0.57 -14.37 32.28
CA GLN A 49 -0.22 -13.14 32.36
C GLN A 49 -1.06 -12.92 31.09
N MET A 50 -0.47 -13.10 29.91
CA MET A 50 -1.20 -12.99 28.64
C MET A 50 -2.27 -14.07 28.51
N GLN A 51 -1.97 -15.30 28.93
CA GLN A 51 -2.92 -16.40 28.91
C GLN A 51 -4.12 -16.15 29.83
N ARG A 52 -3.89 -15.56 31.00
CA ARG A 52 -4.96 -15.10 31.91
C ARG A 52 -5.79 -13.98 31.27
N ALA A 53 -5.14 -12.98 30.68
CA ALA A 53 -5.82 -11.87 30.01
C ALA A 53 -6.71 -12.36 28.85
N ALA A 54 -6.21 -13.28 28.04
CA ALA A 54 -6.96 -13.91 26.95
C ALA A 54 -8.21 -14.64 27.47
N LYS A 55 -8.07 -15.41 28.56
CA LYS A 55 -9.20 -16.09 29.22
C LYS A 55 -10.26 -15.11 29.72
N LEU A 56 -9.84 -14.00 30.35
CA LEU A 56 -10.76 -12.96 30.82
C LEU A 56 -11.51 -12.27 29.67
N ARG A 57 -10.88 -12.14 28.51
CA ARG A 57 -11.52 -11.60 27.29
C ARG A 57 -12.33 -12.64 26.51
N GLY A 58 -12.37 -13.90 26.94
CA GLY A 58 -13.12 -14.97 26.27
C GLY A 58 -12.55 -15.37 24.90
N MET A 59 -11.24 -15.21 24.69
CA MET A 59 -10.58 -15.49 23.41
C MET A 59 -9.33 -16.34 23.58
N THR A 60 -8.84 -16.91 22.47
CA THR A 60 -7.57 -17.65 22.46
C THR A 60 -6.40 -16.71 22.70
N LEU A 61 -5.27 -17.24 23.18
CA LEU A 61 -4.04 -16.43 23.37
C LEU A 61 -3.60 -15.78 22.05
N THR A 62 -3.63 -16.53 20.95
CA THR A 62 -3.30 -16.00 19.61
C THR A 62 -4.24 -14.88 19.21
N GLY A 63 -5.56 -15.05 19.40
CA GLY A 63 -6.54 -14.02 19.10
C GLY A 63 -6.33 -12.76 19.95
N TYR A 64 -6.04 -12.93 21.24
CA TYR A 64 -5.69 -11.83 22.14
C TYR A 64 -4.45 -11.06 21.67
N LEU A 65 -3.40 -11.77 21.26
CA LEU A 65 -2.16 -11.14 20.78
C LEU A 65 -2.38 -10.39 19.47
N ILE A 66 -3.06 -10.99 18.49
CA ILE A 66 -3.34 -10.34 17.20
C ILE A 66 -4.18 -9.08 17.43
N ALA A 67 -5.23 -9.17 18.25
CA ALA A 67 -6.09 -8.02 18.53
C ALA A 67 -5.34 -6.90 19.26
N THR A 68 -4.56 -7.24 20.28
CA THR A 68 -3.84 -6.25 21.09
C THR A 68 -2.71 -5.59 20.31
N ALA A 69 -1.91 -6.37 19.58
CA ALA A 69 -0.82 -5.85 18.77
C ALA A 69 -1.34 -5.04 17.58
N GLY A 70 -2.44 -5.47 16.94
CA GLY A 70 -3.06 -4.74 15.84
C GLY A 70 -3.58 -3.38 16.28
N GLU A 71 -4.27 -3.32 17.42
CA GLU A 71 -4.80 -2.06 17.96
C GLU A 71 -3.68 -1.11 18.40
N ASP A 72 -2.65 -1.64 19.06
CA ASP A 72 -1.50 -0.84 19.48
C ASP A 72 -0.71 -0.31 18.28
N ALA A 73 -0.47 -1.15 17.26
CA ALA A 73 0.20 -0.73 16.03
C ALA A 73 -0.60 0.35 15.28
N ARG A 74 -1.92 0.19 15.17
CA ARG A 74 -2.78 1.19 14.54
C ARG A 74 -2.66 2.53 15.26
N ARG A 75 -2.76 2.53 16.58
CA ARG A 75 -2.61 3.73 17.40
C ARG A 75 -1.23 4.36 17.24
N ALA A 76 -0.16 3.57 17.28
CA ALA A 76 1.21 4.08 17.14
C ALA A 76 1.45 4.74 15.77
N VAL A 77 0.91 4.15 14.69
CA VAL A 77 0.97 4.74 13.35
C VAL A 77 0.14 6.01 13.28
N GLU A 78 -1.09 6.00 13.80
CA GLU A 78 -1.93 7.20 13.84
C GLU A 78 -1.30 8.35 14.62
N GLU A 79 -0.66 8.07 15.76
CA GLU A 79 0.03 9.07 16.56
C GLU A 79 1.25 9.66 15.83
N ALA A 80 1.95 8.85 15.02
CA ALA A 80 3.09 9.31 14.23
C ALA A 80 2.67 10.12 12.98
N ASP A 81 1.60 9.69 12.31
CA ASP A 81 1.23 10.22 10.99
C ASP A 81 0.17 11.33 11.06
N VAL A 82 -0.67 11.37 12.11
CA VAL A 82 -1.78 12.32 12.22
C VAL A 82 -1.39 13.55 13.03
N LEU A 83 -1.20 14.67 12.32
CA LEU A 83 -1.04 15.98 12.93
C LEU A 83 -2.39 16.51 13.44
N ARG A 84 -2.64 16.39 14.75
CA ARG A 84 -3.83 16.94 15.41
C ARG A 84 -3.62 18.42 15.73
N LEU A 85 -4.23 19.29 14.92
CA LEU A 85 -4.20 20.74 15.11
C LEU A 85 -5.30 21.23 16.05
N THR A 86 -5.02 22.26 16.84
CA THR A 86 -6.06 23.01 17.57
C THR A 86 -7.03 23.66 16.59
N THR A 87 -8.24 24.02 17.03
CA THR A 87 -9.20 24.71 16.14
C THR A 87 -8.63 26.01 15.56
N GLU A 88 -7.84 26.75 16.35
CA GLU A 88 -7.19 27.97 15.86
C GLU A 88 -6.16 27.66 14.75
N ASP A 89 -5.32 26.64 14.97
CA ASP A 89 -4.32 26.21 13.99
C ASP A 89 -4.96 25.62 12.74
N GLN A 90 -6.08 24.91 12.86
CA GLN A 90 -6.85 24.42 11.71
C GLN A 90 -7.33 25.57 10.83
N VAL A 91 -7.91 26.62 11.43
CA VAL A 91 -8.35 27.82 10.69
C VAL A 91 -7.16 28.50 10.03
N ARG A 92 -6.03 28.62 10.74
CA ARG A 92 -4.81 29.24 10.19
C ARG A 92 -4.24 28.42 9.02
N PHE A 93 -4.18 27.11 9.18
CA PHE A 93 -3.72 26.18 8.15
C PHE A 93 -4.63 26.21 6.92
N ALA A 94 -5.95 26.13 7.11
CA ALA A 94 -6.93 26.21 6.03
C ALA A 94 -6.84 27.53 5.26
N LYS A 95 -6.68 28.66 5.97
CA LYS A 95 -6.48 29.98 5.33
C LYS A 95 -5.25 29.98 4.42
N VAL A 96 -4.13 29.41 4.87
CA VAL A 96 -2.90 29.32 4.06
C VAL A 96 -3.06 28.40 2.85
N LEU A 97 -3.92 27.37 2.92
CA LEU A 97 -4.21 26.52 1.76
C LEU A 97 -5.14 27.19 0.74
N ILE A 98 -6.12 27.96 1.22
CA ILE A 98 -7.12 28.65 0.37
C ILE A 98 -6.52 29.89 -0.29
N ASP A 99 -5.80 30.69 0.49
CA ASP A 99 -5.13 31.91 0.03
C ASP A 99 -3.64 31.85 0.42
N PRO A 100 -2.82 31.17 -0.40
CA PRO A 100 -1.41 30.98 -0.09
C PRO A 100 -0.67 32.32 -0.17
N PRO A 101 0.04 32.73 0.90
CA PRO A 101 0.80 33.97 0.89
C PRO A 101 1.97 33.88 -0.09
N ALA A 102 2.37 35.03 -0.63
CA ALA A 102 3.54 35.10 -1.51
C ALA A 102 4.80 34.58 -0.81
N PHE A 103 5.62 33.81 -1.55
CA PHE A 103 6.87 33.28 -1.03
C PHE A 103 7.81 34.42 -0.61
N ASN A 104 8.39 34.32 0.59
CA ASN A 104 9.41 35.26 0.99
C ASN A 104 10.73 35.04 0.22
N ALA A 105 11.59 36.06 0.17
CA ALA A 105 12.84 36.01 -0.58
C ALA A 105 13.77 34.86 -0.13
N ARG A 106 13.70 34.42 1.13
CA ARG A 106 14.50 33.32 1.67
C ARG A 106 14.04 31.96 1.11
N LEU A 107 12.72 31.75 1.04
CA LEU A 107 12.11 30.55 0.48
C LEU A 107 12.34 30.45 -1.02
N ALA A 108 12.21 31.56 -1.76
CA ALA A 108 12.53 31.60 -3.19
C ALA A 108 14.00 31.20 -3.46
N ARG A 109 14.95 31.73 -2.67
CA ARG A 109 16.36 31.33 -2.78
C ARG A 109 16.58 29.85 -2.43
N ALA A 110 15.86 29.30 -1.45
CA ALA A 110 15.97 27.90 -1.07
C ALA A 110 15.43 26.96 -2.16
N ALA A 111 14.27 27.30 -2.74
CA ALA A 111 13.67 26.56 -3.85
C ALA A 111 14.62 26.52 -5.07
N LYS A 112 15.25 27.65 -5.41
CA LYS A 112 16.27 27.70 -6.49
C LYS A 112 17.44 26.76 -6.22
N ARG A 113 18.05 26.82 -5.03
CA ARG A 113 19.16 25.92 -4.66
C ARG A 113 18.78 24.44 -4.73
N HIS A 114 17.57 24.10 -4.31
CA HIS A 114 17.06 22.74 -4.37
C HIS A 114 16.87 22.26 -5.81
N ALA A 115 16.28 23.10 -6.68
CA ALA A 115 16.13 22.78 -8.11
C ALA A 115 17.50 22.56 -8.78
N ASP A 116 18.48 23.42 -8.51
CA ASP A 116 19.85 23.28 -9.03
C ASP A 116 20.53 21.98 -8.57
N LEU A 117 20.22 21.51 -7.35
CA LEU A 117 20.76 20.26 -6.80
C LEU A 117 20.14 19.03 -7.45
N ILE A 118 18.81 19.03 -7.68
CA ILE A 118 18.11 17.91 -8.30
C ILE A 118 18.41 17.82 -9.80
N ALA A 119 18.49 18.95 -10.50
CA ALA A 119 18.77 18.97 -11.94
C ALA A 119 20.21 18.53 -12.31
N ARG A 120 21.11 18.45 -11.33
CA ARG A 120 22.49 17.96 -11.49
C ARG A 120 22.64 16.44 -11.34
N ARG A 121 21.57 15.72 -11.06
CA ARG A 121 21.54 14.26 -10.88
C ARG A 121 20.90 13.59 -12.09
#